data_AF-A0A1I5UM01-F1
#
_entry.id   AF-A0A1I5UM01-F1
#
_cell.length_a   1.000
_cell.length_b   1.000
_cell.length_c   1.000
_cell.angle_alpha   90.00
_cell.angle_beta   90.00
_cell.angle_gamma   90.00
#
_symmetry.space_group_name_H-M   'P 1'
#
loop_
_entity.id
_entity.type
_entity.pdbx_description
1 polymer ?
#
loop_
_entity_poly.entity_id
_entity_poly.type
_entity_poly.pdbx_seq_one_letter_code
_entity_poly.pdbx_strand_id
1 'polypeptide(L)'
;MLDRKLFAAFFTSVICYFIVPLFFDYSSESYFVIGLSVSIITVPILFVVGILSSLAFDSINFSKNIGLSYLIHLGCAILCAFVFSLTATGVLFIAILISFVYATIFFIIDNLSRYIEGLAKNKGKLKRAVEISAQEGDSRKD
;
A
#
# COMPACT_ATOMS: atom_id res chain seq x y z
N MET A 1 11.06 -3.23 5.90
CA MET A 1 10.60 -2.24 4.88
C MET A 1 9.94 -2.94 3.72
N LEU A 2 10.63 -3.86 3.03
CA LEU A 2 10.02 -4.69 1.97
C LEU A 2 8.81 -5.49 2.50
N ASP A 3 8.95 -6.14 3.66
CA ASP A 3 7.87 -6.94 4.28
C ASP A 3 6.60 -6.11 4.54
N ARG A 4 6.77 -4.85 4.95
CA ARG A 4 5.66 -3.90 5.12
C ARG A 4 4.96 -3.59 3.79
N LYS A 5 5.73 -3.33 2.74
CA LYS A 5 5.19 -3.02 1.40
C LYS A 5 4.49 -4.23 0.79
N LEU A 6 5.05 -5.43 0.98
CA LEU A 6 4.43 -6.71 0.61
C LEU A 6 3.11 -6.93 1.35
N PHE A 7 3.09 -6.68 2.66
CA PHE A 7 1.88 -6.73 3.46
C PHE A 7 0.83 -5.73 2.93
N ALA A 8 1.23 -4.48 2.66
CA ALA A 8 0.33 -3.48 2.10
C ALA A 8 -0.24 -3.90 0.74
N ALA A 9 0.61 -4.37 -0.18
CA ALA A 9 0.19 -4.85 -1.50
C ALA A 9 -0.78 -6.05 -1.41
N PHE A 10 -0.54 -6.97 -0.48
CA PHE A 10 -1.43 -8.10 -0.23
C PHE A 10 -2.81 -7.67 0.28
N PHE A 11 -2.86 -6.80 1.28
CA PHE A 11 -4.16 -6.32 1.77
C PHE A 11 -4.90 -5.48 0.72
N THR A 12 -4.18 -4.67 -0.06
CA THR A 12 -4.76 -3.95 -1.18
C THR A 12 -5.36 -4.88 -2.21
N SER A 13 -4.67 -5.97 -2.60
CA SER A 13 -5.22 -6.91 -3.58
C SER A 13 -6.48 -7.61 -3.06
N VAL A 14 -6.51 -8.01 -1.79
CA VAL A 14 -7.69 -8.60 -1.15
C VAL A 14 -8.87 -7.61 -1.13
N ILE A 15 -8.65 -6.37 -0.70
CA ILE A 15 -9.72 -5.36 -0.64
C ILE A 15 -10.22 -5.01 -2.04
N CYS A 16 -9.31 -4.77 -2.98
CA CYS A 16 -9.69 -4.39 -4.34
C CYS A 16 -10.41 -5.51 -5.10
N TYR A 17 -10.16 -6.79 -4.78
CA TYR A 17 -10.92 -7.90 -5.34
C TYR A 17 -12.44 -7.75 -5.11
N PHE A 18 -12.84 -7.22 -3.95
CA PHE A 18 -14.24 -6.97 -3.63
C PHE A 18 -14.74 -5.58 -4.09
N ILE A 19 -13.90 -4.55 -4.04
CA ILE A 19 -14.35 -3.19 -4.38
C ILE A 19 -14.47 -3.01 -5.90
N VAL A 20 -13.50 -3.51 -6.66
CA VAL A 20 -13.39 -3.19 -8.10
C VAL A 20 -14.56 -3.70 -8.94
N PRO A 21 -15.13 -4.90 -8.71
CA PRO A 21 -16.27 -5.36 -9.48
C PRO A 21 -17.51 -4.47 -9.34
N LEU A 22 -17.62 -3.68 -8.26
CA LEU A 22 -18.73 -2.75 -8.06
C LEU A 22 -18.76 -1.60 -9.09
N PHE A 23 -17.65 -1.35 -9.80
CA PHE A 23 -17.60 -0.36 -10.89
C PHE A 23 -18.16 -0.87 -12.22
N PHE A 24 -18.53 -2.15 -12.28
CA PHE A 24 -19.04 -2.78 -13.49
C PHE A 24 -20.53 -3.07 -13.31
N ASP A 25 -21.35 -2.50 -14.20
CA ASP A 25 -22.80 -2.70 -14.19
C ASP A 25 -23.16 -4.03 -14.88
N TYR A 26 -22.93 -5.13 -14.17
CA TYR A 26 -23.25 -6.49 -14.62
C TYR A 26 -23.97 -7.28 -13.53
N SER A 27 -24.63 -8.37 -13.91
CA SER A 27 -25.38 -9.26 -13.01
C SER A 27 -24.55 -9.77 -11.82
N SER A 28 -25.23 -10.13 -10.71
CA SER A 28 -24.60 -10.71 -9.51
C SER A 28 -23.72 -11.93 -9.81
N GLU A 29 -24.08 -12.73 -10.81
CA GLU A 29 -23.36 -13.95 -11.22
C GLU A 29 -21.97 -13.65 -11.80
N SER A 30 -21.78 -12.46 -12.37
CA SER A 30 -20.51 -12.02 -12.99
C SER A 30 -19.57 -11.30 -12.02
N TYR A 31 -20.02 -10.96 -10.81
CA TYR A 31 -19.26 -10.16 -9.85
C TYR A 31 -17.88 -10.76 -9.53
N PHE A 32 -17.83 -12.04 -9.13
CA PHE A 32 -16.58 -12.71 -8.79
C PHE A 32 -15.68 -12.97 -10.00
N VAL A 33 -16.28 -13.17 -11.18
CA VAL A 33 -15.57 -13.37 -12.44
C VAL A 33 -14.84 -12.08 -12.84
N ILE A 34 -15.53 -10.93 -12.78
CA ILE A 34 -14.95 -9.62 -13.05
C ILE A 34 -13.81 -9.33 -12.06
N GLY A 35 -14.04 -9.61 -10.76
CA GLY A 35 -13.01 -9.45 -9.74
C GLY A 35 -11.76 -10.25 -10.05
N LEU A 36 -11.94 -11.53 -10.41
CA LEU A 36 -10.84 -12.40 -10.80
C LEU A 36 -10.12 -11.88 -12.06
N SER A 37 -10.87 -11.55 -13.12
CA SER A 37 -10.31 -11.07 -14.39
C SER A 37 -9.48 -9.81 -14.21
N VAL A 38 -9.97 -8.83 -13.45
CA VAL A 38 -9.22 -7.60 -13.18
C VAL A 38 -8.01 -7.89 -12.30
N SER A 39 -8.19 -8.67 -11.23
CA SER A 39 -7.10 -9.00 -10.30
C SER A 39 -5.94 -9.75 -10.94
N ILE A 40 -6.18 -10.64 -11.92
CA ILE A 40 -5.13 -11.34 -12.66
C ILE A 40 -4.14 -10.36 -13.31
N ILE A 41 -4.61 -9.19 -13.72
CA ILE A 41 -3.79 -8.17 -14.38
C ILE A 41 -3.27 -7.15 -13.36
N THR A 42 -4.13 -6.61 -12.52
CA THR A 42 -3.79 -5.48 -11.64
C THR A 42 -2.92 -5.89 -10.47
N VAL A 43 -3.06 -7.11 -9.94
CA VAL A 43 -2.28 -7.57 -8.78
C VAL A 43 -0.79 -7.72 -9.13
N PRO A 44 -0.38 -8.38 -10.23
CA PRO A 44 1.02 -8.38 -10.65
C PRO A 44 1.59 -6.97 -10.84
N ILE A 45 0.82 -6.07 -11.47
CA ILE A 45 1.24 -4.68 -11.66
C ILE A 45 1.44 -3.97 -10.32
N LEU A 46 0.53 -4.15 -9.36
CA LEU A 46 0.64 -3.59 -8.02
C LEU A 46 1.91 -4.10 -7.30
N PHE A 47 2.17 -5.42 -7.37
CA PHE A 47 3.33 -6.02 -6.73
C PHE A 47 4.66 -5.61 -7.36
N VAL A 48 4.68 -5.36 -8.67
CA VAL A 48 5.90 -4.86 -9.33
C VAL A 48 6.00 -3.35 -9.19
N VAL A 49 5.08 -2.61 -9.80
CA VAL A 49 5.17 -1.15 -9.92
C VAL A 49 4.82 -0.45 -8.61
N GLY A 50 3.80 -0.93 -7.89
CA GLY A 50 3.40 -0.33 -6.60
C GLY A 50 4.48 -0.49 -5.54
N ILE A 51 5.06 -1.68 -5.39
CA ILE A 51 6.15 -1.92 -4.43
C ILE A 51 7.41 -1.14 -4.84
N LEU A 52 7.82 -1.19 -6.12
CA LEU A 52 9.01 -0.48 -6.59
C LEU A 52 8.90 1.04 -6.42
N SER A 53 7.76 1.63 -6.79
CA SER A 53 7.52 3.07 -6.60
C SER A 53 7.52 3.46 -5.12
N SER A 54 7.00 2.60 -4.26
CA SER A 54 7.02 2.81 -2.81
C SER A 54 8.42 2.70 -2.20
N LEU A 55 9.26 1.78 -2.68
CA LEU A 55 10.66 1.71 -2.28
C LEU A 55 11.45 2.92 -2.77
N ALA A 56 11.22 3.35 -4.01
CA ALA A 56 11.88 4.53 -4.57
C ALA A 56 11.52 5.80 -3.80
N PHE A 57 10.28 5.89 -3.28
CA PHE A 57 9.89 7.02 -2.45
C PHE A 57 10.55 6.98 -1.06
N ASP A 58 10.65 5.80 -0.44
CA ASP A 58 11.29 5.68 0.87
C ASP A 58 12.81 5.92 0.80
N SER A 59 13.45 5.71 -0.36
CA SER A 59 14.90 5.94 -0.56
C SER A 59 15.26 7.42 -0.78
N ILE A 60 14.38 8.18 -1.43
CA ILE A 60 14.54 9.62 -1.57
C ILE A 60 14.03 10.24 -0.27
N ASN A 61 14.85 11.03 0.41
CA ASN A 61 14.61 11.54 1.77
C ASN A 61 13.39 12.51 1.92
N PHE A 62 12.41 12.43 1.03
CA PHE A 62 11.13 13.14 0.98
C PHE A 62 10.14 12.77 2.10
N SER A 63 10.59 12.02 3.12
CA SER A 63 9.76 11.43 4.19
C SER A 63 8.91 12.42 5.00
N LYS A 64 9.11 13.74 4.83
CA LYS A 64 8.32 14.78 5.52
C LYS A 64 6.98 15.11 4.87
N ASN A 65 6.78 14.89 3.56
CA ASN A 65 5.54 15.30 2.87
C ASN A 65 4.70 14.09 2.43
N ILE A 66 3.79 13.68 3.31
CA ILE A 66 2.81 12.60 3.07
C ILE A 66 1.98 12.87 1.80
N GLY A 67 1.57 14.12 1.56
CA GLY A 67 0.81 14.50 0.37
C GLY A 67 1.59 14.33 -0.95
N LEU A 68 2.89 14.63 -0.96
CA LEU A 68 3.72 14.45 -2.15
C LEU A 68 3.94 12.96 -2.46
N SER A 69 4.08 12.14 -1.42
CA SER A 69 4.14 10.67 -1.55
C SER A 69 2.89 10.11 -2.24
N TYR A 70 1.73 10.59 -1.80
CA TYR A 70 0.45 10.23 -2.42
C TYR A 70 0.39 10.63 -3.89
N LEU A 71 0.76 11.88 -4.23
CA LEU A 71 0.73 12.37 -5.60
C LEU A 71 1.65 11.57 -6.54
N ILE A 72 2.79 11.09 -6.05
CA ILE A 72 3.71 10.25 -6.85
C ILE A 72 3.10 8.86 -7.08
N HIS A 73 2.53 8.22 -6.04
CA HIS A 73 1.84 6.93 -6.21
C HIS A 73 0.63 7.04 -7.13
N LEU A 74 -0.12 8.13 -6.99
CA LEU A 74 -1.24 8.44 -7.87
C LEU A 74 -0.78 8.65 -9.32
N GLY A 75 0.29 9.42 -9.53
CA GLY A 75 0.87 9.64 -10.85
C GLY A 75 1.36 8.34 -11.48
N CYS A 76 2.00 7.46 -10.71
CA CYS A 76 2.44 6.16 -11.18
C CYS A 76 1.25 5.26 -11.56
N ALA A 77 0.18 5.24 -10.76
CA ALA A 77 -1.03 4.49 -11.05
C ALA A 77 -1.78 5.02 -12.28
N ILE A 78 -1.85 6.35 -12.46
CA ILE A 78 -2.43 6.97 -13.66
C ILE A 78 -1.59 6.65 -14.89
N LEU A 79 -0.27 6.69 -14.80
CA LEU A 79 0.62 6.29 -15.88
C LEU A 79 0.39 4.82 -16.27
N CYS A 80 0.29 3.92 -15.29
CA CYS A 80 -0.04 2.52 -15.53
C CYS A 80 -1.43 2.36 -16.18
N ALA A 81 -2.44 3.13 -15.73
CA ALA A 81 -3.77 3.13 -16.35
C ALA A 81 -3.71 3.56 -17.81
N PHE A 82 -2.92 4.60 -18.10
CA PHE A 82 -2.75 5.13 -19.44
C PHE A 82 -2.08 4.11 -20.36
N VAL A 83 -0.98 3.49 -19.91
CA VAL A 83 -0.29 2.41 -20.65
C VAL A 83 -1.23 1.23 -20.89
N PHE A 84 -2.02 0.83 -19.89
CA PHE A 84 -3.02 -0.23 -20.04
C PHE A 84 -4.13 0.16 -21.03
N SER A 85 -4.53 1.41 -21.08
CA SER A 85 -5.53 1.87 -22.04
C SER A 85 -5.04 1.88 -23.49
N LEU A 86 -3.72 1.83 -23.73
CA LEU A 86 -3.18 1.66 -25.09
C LEU A 86 -3.43 0.25 -25.64
N THR A 87 -3.60 -0.75 -24.76
CA THR A 87 -3.85 -2.14 -25.15
C THR A 87 -5.33 -2.51 -25.13
N ALA A 88 -6.15 -1.77 -24.39
CA ALA A 88 -7.59 -1.98 -24.31
C ALA A 88 -8.36 -0.69 -24.68
N THR A 89 -8.94 -0.68 -25.88
CA THR A 89 -9.71 0.47 -26.39
C THR A 89 -11.04 0.62 -25.65
N GLY A 90 -11.43 1.85 -25.32
CA GLY A 90 -12.73 2.15 -24.71
C GLY A 90 -12.84 1.94 -23.19
N VAL A 91 -11.78 1.47 -22.51
CA VAL A 91 -11.79 1.23 -21.05
C VAL A 91 -11.01 2.25 -20.23
N LEU A 92 -10.52 3.33 -20.85
CA LEU A 92 -9.65 4.34 -20.21
C LEU A 92 -10.24 4.90 -18.91
N PHE A 93 -11.52 5.27 -18.92
CA PHE A 93 -12.19 5.85 -17.75
C PHE A 93 -12.25 4.85 -16.58
N ILE A 94 -12.61 3.61 -16.86
CA ILE A 94 -12.67 2.52 -15.89
C ILE A 94 -11.25 2.19 -15.38
N ALA A 95 -10.26 2.13 -16.27
CA ALA A 95 -8.87 1.89 -15.92
C ALA A 95 -8.31 2.98 -14.98
N ILE A 96 -8.62 4.25 -15.23
CA ILE A 96 -8.24 5.35 -14.35
C ILE A 96 -8.91 5.23 -12.98
N LEU A 97 -10.21 4.93 -12.93
CA LEU A 97 -10.93 4.73 -11.67
C LEU A 97 -10.34 3.57 -10.86
N ILE A 98 -10.08 2.43 -11.50
CA ILE A 98 -9.47 1.26 -10.85
C ILE A 98 -8.09 1.64 -10.33
N SER A 99 -7.24 2.25 -11.14
CA SER A 99 -5.91 2.70 -10.73
C SER A 99 -5.96 3.68 -9.55
N PHE A 100 -6.90 4.62 -9.55
CA PHE A 100 -7.11 5.54 -8.44
C PHE A 100 -7.47 4.80 -7.14
N VAL A 101 -8.39 3.84 -7.21
CA VAL A 101 -8.82 3.03 -6.06
C VAL A 101 -7.66 2.20 -5.52
N TYR A 102 -6.91 1.52 -6.39
CA TYR A 102 -5.73 0.74 -6.00
C TYR A 102 -4.65 1.61 -5.34
N ALA A 103 -4.32 2.76 -5.95
CA ALA A 103 -3.33 3.68 -5.40
C ALA A 103 -3.73 4.20 -4.02
N THR A 104 -5.01 4.56 -3.87
CA THR A 104 -5.56 5.09 -2.62
C THR A 104 -5.51 4.05 -1.51
N ILE A 105 -6.01 2.84 -1.77
CA ILE A 105 -6.04 1.76 -0.78
C ILE A 105 -4.63 1.34 -0.40
N PHE A 106 -3.72 1.20 -1.37
CA PHE A 106 -2.32 0.89 -1.11
C PHE A 106 -1.65 1.95 -0.23
N PHE A 107 -1.87 3.23 -0.54
CA PHE A 107 -1.32 4.32 0.23
C PHE A 107 -1.84 4.35 1.68
N ILE A 108 -3.14 4.10 1.88
CA ILE A 108 -3.75 4.03 3.22
C ILE A 108 -3.12 2.88 4.02
N ILE A 109 -3.05 1.68 3.45
CA ILE A 109 -2.51 0.51 4.16
C ILE A 109 -1.02 0.66 4.44
N ASP A 110 -0.23 1.15 3.49
CA ASP A 110 1.21 1.36 3.72
C ASP A 110 1.45 2.39 4.83
N ASN A 111 0.71 3.50 4.85
CA ASN A 111 0.82 4.49 5.93
C ASN A 111 0.38 3.93 7.28
N LEU A 112 -0.73 3.19 7.32
CA LEU A 112 -1.21 2.56 8.55
C LEU A 112 -0.18 1.55 9.07
N SER A 113 0.38 0.74 8.18
CA SER A 113 1.41 -0.24 8.54
C SER A 113 2.68 0.44 9.06
N ARG A 114 3.07 1.57 8.45
CA ARG A 114 4.22 2.38 8.91
C ARG A 114 3.97 2.97 10.29
N TYR A 115 2.74 3.43 10.56
CA TYR A 115 2.35 3.95 11.86
C TYR A 115 2.41 2.86 12.94
N ILE A 116 1.88 1.66 12.66
CA ILE A 116 1.91 0.51 13.58
C ILE A 116 3.35 0.08 13.88
N GLU A 117 4.22 -0.03 12.87
CA GLU A 117 5.65 -0.31 13.07
C GLU A 117 6.32 0.73 13.98
N GLY A 118 6.00 2.02 13.78
CA GLY A 118 6.50 3.12 14.61
C GLY A 118 6.10 2.97 16.08
N LEU A 119 4.83 2.63 16.35
CA LEU A 119 4.34 2.39 17.70
C LEU A 119 5.03 1.20 18.37
N ALA A 120 5.20 0.08 17.65
CA ALA A 120 5.87 -1.11 18.16
C ALA A 120 7.34 -0.81 18.53
N LYS A 121 8.04 -0.04 17.69
CA LYS A 121 9.43 0.37 17.93
C LYS A 121 9.57 1.27 19.16
N ASN A 122 8.63 2.21 19.35
CA ASN A 122 8.63 3.09 20.52
C ASN A 122 8.36 2.35 21.83
N LYS A 123 7.40 1.40 21.84
CA LYS A 123 7.17 0.53 23.01
C LYS A 123 8.40 -0.29 23.38
N GLY A 124 9.09 -0.86 22.39
CA GLY A 124 10.32 -1.63 22.62
C GLY A 124 11.47 -0.79 23.20
N LYS A 125 11.63 0.45 22.74
CA LYS A 125 12.61 1.39 23.31
C LYS A 125 12.30 1.75 24.76
N LEU A 126 11.03 2.05 25.06
CA LEU A 126 10.61 2.39 26.43
C LEU A 126 10.85 1.23 27.39
N LYS A 127 10.51 -0.01 26.99
CA LYS A 127 10.73 -1.21 27.81
C LYS A 127 12.22 -1.39 28.16
N ARG A 128 13.12 -1.27 27.17
CA ARG A 128 14.57 -1.35 27.41
C ARG A 128 15.10 -0.23 28.30
N ALA A 129 14.61 0.99 28.13
CA ALA A 129 15.01 2.11 28.99
C ALA A 129 14.64 1.86 30.45
N VAL A 130 13.45 1.30 30.71
CA VAL A 130 13.01 0.93 32.06
C VAL A 130 13.86 -0.20 32.64
N GLU A 131 14.18 -1.24 31.86
CA GLU A 131 15.04 -2.34 32.30
C GLU A 131 16.46 -1.87 32.67
N ILE A 132 17.05 -0.96 31.87
CA ILE A 132 18.37 -0.38 32.15
C ILE A 132 18.35 0.45 33.44
N SER A 133 17.36 1.32 33.64
CA SER A 133 17.24 2.11 34.86
C SER A 133 17.00 1.27 36.11
N ALA A 134 16.35 0.11 35.99
CA ALA A 134 16.15 -0.82 37.09
C ALA A 134 17.46 -1.51 37.50
N GLN A 135 18.32 -1.88 36.54
CA GLN A 135 19.62 -2.51 36.82
C GLN A 135 20.62 -1.53 37.44
N GLU A 136 20.65 -0.27 36.98
CA GLU A 136 21.53 0.77 37.52
C GLU A 136 21.17 1.20 38.95
N GLY A 137 19.90 1.08 39.33
CA GLY A 137 19.42 1.36 40.70
C GLY A 137 19.77 0.26 41.71
N ASP A 138 19.98 -0.97 41.24
CA ASP A 138 20.34 -2.11 42.07
C ASP A 138 21.87 -2.14 42.33
N SER A 139 22.69 -1.86 41.32
CA SER A 139 24.16 -1.84 41.42
C SER A 139 24.76 -0.70 42.25
N ARG A 140 23.95 0.24 42.76
CA ARG A 140 24.40 1.33 43.66
C ARG A 140 24.12 1.05 45.13
N LYS A 141 23.53 -0.10 45.46
CA LYS A 141 23.22 -0.51 46.84
C LYS A 141 24.27 -1.44 47.44
N ASP A 142 25.25 -1.85 46.65
CA ASP A 142 26.44 -2.61 47.06
C ASP A 142 27.68 -1.70 47.09
#